data_AF-A0A8T2S1V7-F1
#
_entry.id   AF-A0A8T2S1V7-F1
#
_cell.length_a   1.000
_cell.length_b   1.000
_cell.length_c   1.000
_cell.angle_alpha   90.00
_cell.angle_beta   90.00
_cell.angle_gamma   90.00
#
_symmetry.space_group_name_H-M   'P 1'
#
loop_
_entity.id
_entity.type
_entity.pdbx_description
1 polymer ?
#
loop_
_entity_poly.entity_id
_entity_poly.type
_entity_poly.pdbx_seq_one_letter_code
_entity_poly.pdbx_strand_id
1 'polypeptide(L)'
;MEEPFLTLITLAHFLETARFRDFWDEAERNRQILEVVPGFEQAIQRFALHVLSLSYQRLPRLVLAEAINMEGLSLDKFLEHQVVNNGWSVEKAPGGGQIIGLPANEHNYPELKKNIADSIPLEHVSKLFPVLT
;
A
#
# COMPACT_ATOMS: atom_id res chain seq x y z
N MET A 1 -29.04 -5.72 17.86
CA MET A 1 -28.89 -5.54 16.39
C MET A 1 -27.86 -4.45 16.05
N GLU A 2 -27.49 -3.56 16.98
CA GLU A 2 -26.50 -2.48 16.76
C GLU A 2 -25.04 -2.94 16.79
N GLU A 3 -24.74 -3.98 17.58
CA GLU A 3 -23.39 -4.52 17.78
C GLU A 3 -22.63 -4.88 16.48
N PRO A 4 -23.21 -5.59 15.49
CA PRO A 4 -22.47 -5.90 14.25
C PRO A 4 -22.18 -4.67 13.38
N PHE A 5 -23.03 -3.64 13.39
CA PHE A 5 -22.78 -2.42 12.64
C PHE A 5 -21.64 -1.62 13.25
N LEU A 6 -21.58 -1.54 14.59
CA LEU A 6 -20.50 -0.88 15.29
C LEU A 6 -19.15 -1.56 15.01
N THR A 7 -19.11 -2.89 14.97
CA THR A 7 -17.93 -3.66 14.59
C THR A 7 -17.49 -3.33 13.17
N LEU A 8 -18.41 -3.31 12.20
CA LEU A 8 -18.07 -2.99 10.81
C LEU A 8 -17.53 -1.56 10.65
N ILE A 9 -18.10 -0.58 11.37
CA ILE A 9 -17.60 0.80 11.39
C ILE A 9 -16.18 0.85 11.96
N THR A 10 -15.93 0.11 13.05
CA THR A 10 -14.62 0.04 13.69
C THR A 10 -13.56 -0.58 12.76
N LEU A 11 -13.90 -1.69 12.11
CA LEU A 11 -13.05 -2.35 11.12
C LEU A 11 -12.75 -1.42 9.93
N ALA A 12 -13.77 -0.73 9.40
CA ALA A 12 -13.58 0.24 8.32
C ALA A 12 -12.62 1.38 8.75
N HIS A 13 -12.78 1.92 9.95
CA HIS A 13 -11.89 2.95 10.48
C HIS A 13 -10.43 2.50 10.59
N PHE A 14 -10.18 1.24 10.99
CA PHE A 14 -8.82 0.69 11.00
C PHE A 14 -8.21 0.65 9.59
N LEU A 15 -8.98 0.26 8.57
CA LEU A 15 -8.52 0.25 7.18
C LEU A 15 -8.23 1.66 6.65
N GLU A 16 -9.11 2.62 6.91
CA GLU A 16 -8.95 4.02 6.50
C GLU A 16 -7.72 4.68 7.11
N THR A 17 -7.34 4.25 8.33
CA THR A 17 -6.16 4.76 9.05
C THR A 17 -4.93 3.86 8.88
N ALA A 18 -4.98 2.86 7.99
CA ALA A 18 -3.92 1.89 7.72
C ALA A 18 -3.41 1.14 8.97
N ARG A 19 -4.25 0.99 10.00
CA ARG A 19 -3.96 0.19 11.20
C ARG A 19 -4.29 -1.28 10.96
N PHE A 20 -3.53 -1.92 10.07
CA PHE A 20 -3.81 -3.28 9.61
C PHE A 20 -3.70 -4.33 10.72
N ARG A 21 -2.76 -4.19 11.65
CA ARG A 21 -2.63 -5.12 12.78
C ARG A 21 -3.89 -5.11 13.65
N ASP A 22 -4.33 -3.92 14.06
CA ASP A 22 -5.56 -3.75 14.86
C ASP A 22 -6.78 -4.28 14.09
N PHE A 23 -6.82 -4.05 12.76
CA PHE A 23 -7.87 -4.60 11.90
C PHE A 23 -7.90 -6.13 11.98
N TRP A 24 -6.77 -6.81 11.80
CA TRP A 24 -6.71 -8.27 11.80
C TRP A 24 -7.04 -8.86 13.18
N ASP A 25 -6.57 -8.24 14.25
CA ASP A 25 -6.90 -8.64 15.63
C ASP A 25 -8.42 -8.54 15.88
N GLU A 26 -9.07 -7.46 15.44
CA GLU A 26 -10.52 -7.29 15.62
C GLU A 26 -11.34 -8.14 14.63
N ALA A 27 -10.84 -8.37 13.41
CA ALA A 27 -11.47 -9.23 12.41
C ALA A 27 -11.50 -10.69 12.87
N GLU A 28 -10.41 -11.16 13.50
CA GLU A 28 -10.30 -12.50 14.07
C GLU A 28 -11.37 -12.76 15.14
N ARG A 29 -11.64 -11.76 15.98
CA ARG A 29 -12.65 -11.84 17.05
C ARG A 29 -14.08 -11.83 16.51
N ASN A 30 -14.28 -11.37 15.27
CA ASN A 30 -15.58 -11.17 14.66
C ASN A 30 -15.76 -11.98 13.35
N ARG A 31 -15.06 -13.11 13.20
CA ARG A 31 -15.09 -13.94 11.97
C ARG A 31 -16.49 -14.27 11.47
N GLN A 32 -17.45 -14.51 12.37
CA GLN A 32 -18.83 -14.87 12.00
C GLN A 32 -19.53 -13.86 11.07
N ILE A 33 -19.18 -12.56 11.14
CA ILE A 33 -19.79 -11.53 10.28
C ILE A 33 -18.99 -11.31 8.99
N LEU A 34 -17.76 -11.83 8.89
CA LEU A 34 -16.85 -11.62 7.77
C LEU A 34 -16.80 -12.83 6.83
N GLU A 35 -16.84 -14.05 7.38
CA GLU A 35 -16.78 -15.31 6.61
C GLU A 35 -17.99 -15.51 5.68
N VAL A 36 -19.08 -14.79 5.93
CA VAL A 36 -20.26 -14.76 5.05
C VAL A 36 -19.98 -14.09 3.70
N VAL A 37 -18.88 -13.35 3.57
CA VAL A 37 -18.46 -12.66 2.35
C VAL A 37 -17.30 -13.43 1.70
N PRO A 38 -17.55 -14.19 0.62
CA PRO A 38 -16.49 -14.91 -0.08
C PRO A 38 -15.42 -13.96 -0.60
N GLY A 39 -14.16 -14.30 -0.36
CA GLY A 39 -13.03 -13.50 -0.86
C GLY A 39 -12.66 -12.28 -0.01
N PHE A 40 -13.31 -12.08 1.14
CA PHE A 40 -13.12 -10.89 1.98
C PHE A 40 -11.66 -10.68 2.38
N GLU A 41 -11.02 -11.71 2.94
CA GLU A 41 -9.62 -11.62 3.38
C GLU A 41 -8.68 -11.25 2.23
N GLN A 42 -8.86 -11.85 1.05
CA GLN A 42 -8.04 -11.55 -0.12
C GLN A 42 -8.28 -10.12 -0.63
N ALA A 43 -9.50 -9.59 -0.49
CA ALA A 43 -9.78 -8.20 -0.82
C ALA A 43 -9.05 -7.24 0.13
N ILE A 44 -9.04 -7.52 1.44
CA ILE A 44 -8.30 -6.73 2.42
C ILE A 44 -6.79 -6.81 2.18
N GLN A 45 -6.25 -8.00 1.91
CA GLN A 45 -4.83 -8.18 1.59
C GLN A 45 -4.43 -7.35 0.37
N ARG A 46 -5.24 -7.35 -0.70
CA ARG A 46 -5.00 -6.50 -1.88
C ARG A 46 -5.06 -5.01 -1.55
N PHE A 47 -6.01 -4.60 -0.71
CA PHE A 47 -6.11 -3.21 -0.25
C PHE A 47 -4.87 -2.79 0.54
N ALA A 48 -4.42 -3.60 1.50
CA ALA A 48 -3.21 -3.34 2.28
C ALA A 48 -1.97 -3.23 1.39
N LEU A 49 -1.80 -4.16 0.44
CA LEU A 49 -0.72 -4.10 -0.55
C LEU A 49 -0.75 -2.82 -1.38
N HIS A 50 -1.94 -2.37 -1.79
CA HIS A 50 -2.09 -1.13 -2.52
C HIS A 50 -1.70 0.09 -1.68
N VAL A 51 -2.19 0.19 -0.44
CA VAL A 51 -1.83 1.30 0.47
C VAL A 51 -0.31 1.34 0.72
N LEU A 52 0.32 0.18 0.90
CA LEU A 52 1.77 0.09 1.08
C LEU A 52 2.53 0.47 -0.20
N SER A 53 2.05 0.11 -1.39
CA SER A 53 2.71 0.47 -2.65
C SER A 53 2.65 1.96 -2.98
N LEU A 54 1.69 2.68 -2.42
CA LEU A 54 1.61 4.14 -2.52
C LEU A 54 2.57 4.86 -1.56
N SER A 55 2.80 4.28 -0.37
CA SER A 55 3.49 4.95 0.75
C SER A 55 4.94 4.53 0.94
N TYR A 56 5.30 3.31 0.50
CA TYR A 56 6.64 2.77 0.63
C TYR A 56 7.23 2.40 -0.73
N GLN A 57 8.49 2.80 -0.95
CA GLN A 57 9.34 2.15 -1.94
C GLN A 57 10.06 0.94 -1.33
N ARG A 58 10.43 1.03 -0.05
CA ARG A 58 11.12 -0.03 0.69
C ARG A 58 10.52 -0.14 2.08
N LEU A 59 10.22 -1.35 2.53
CA LEU A 59 9.65 -1.60 3.85
C LEU A 59 10.22 -2.85 4.52
N PRO A 60 10.28 -2.92 5.85
CA PRO A 60 10.65 -4.14 6.56
C PRO A 60 9.68 -5.28 6.24
N ARG A 61 10.19 -6.50 6.10
CA ARG A 61 9.37 -7.70 5.90
C ARG A 61 8.28 -7.86 6.95
N LEU A 62 8.57 -7.52 8.21
CA LEU A 62 7.60 -7.62 9.31
C LEU A 62 6.37 -6.73 9.07
N VAL A 63 6.59 -5.49 8.60
CA VAL A 63 5.49 -4.54 8.33
C VAL A 63 4.58 -5.08 7.23
N LEU A 64 5.16 -5.68 6.18
CA LEU A 64 4.37 -6.33 5.14
C LEU A 64 3.59 -7.51 5.70
N ALA A 65 4.24 -8.39 6.47
CA ALA A 65 3.66 -9.58 7.07
C ALA A 65 2.42 -9.25 7.93
N GLU A 66 2.57 -8.26 8.82
CA GLU A 66 1.49 -7.76 9.67
C GLU A 66 0.35 -7.14 8.84
N ALA A 67 0.67 -6.41 7.77
CA ALA A 67 -0.34 -5.74 6.95
C ALA A 67 -1.22 -6.72 6.16
N ILE A 68 -0.65 -7.81 5.64
CA ILE A 68 -1.39 -8.82 4.85
C ILE A 68 -1.78 -10.06 5.67
N ASN A 69 -1.45 -10.09 6.96
CA ASN A 69 -1.68 -11.22 7.85
C ASN A 69 -1.13 -12.55 7.30
N MET A 70 0.10 -12.53 6.76
CA MET A 70 0.77 -13.73 6.25
C MET A 70 2.14 -13.89 6.89
N GLU A 71 2.47 -15.12 7.28
CA GLU A 71 3.73 -15.44 7.94
C GLU A 71 4.35 -16.75 7.44
N GLY A 72 5.61 -16.98 7.79
CA GLY A 72 6.37 -18.18 7.47
C GLY A 72 6.40 -18.50 5.97
N LEU A 73 6.21 -19.77 5.63
CA LEU A 73 6.30 -20.30 4.26
C LEU A 73 5.26 -19.69 3.31
N SER A 74 4.11 -19.24 3.83
CA SER A 74 3.07 -18.61 3.00
C SER A 74 3.56 -17.26 2.46
N LEU A 75 4.16 -16.46 3.34
CA LEU A 75 4.77 -15.18 3.01
C LEU A 75 5.99 -15.37 2.10
N ASP A 76 6.81 -16.40 2.32
CA ASP A 76 7.96 -16.71 1.46
C ASP A 76 7.51 -16.97 0.02
N LYS A 77 6.54 -17.87 -0.18
CA LYS A 77 5.98 -18.16 -1.52
C LYS A 77 5.34 -16.95 -2.17
N PHE A 78 4.64 -16.13 -1.38
CA PHE A 78 4.06 -14.89 -1.87
C PHE A 78 5.16 -13.95 -2.38
N LEU A 79 6.20 -13.72 -1.59
CA LEU A 79 7.32 -12.85 -1.96
C LEU A 79 8.07 -13.38 -3.20
N GLU A 80 8.33 -14.68 -3.28
CA GLU A 80 8.93 -15.31 -4.46
C GLU A 80 8.11 -15.02 -5.72
N HIS A 81 6.79 -15.19 -5.64
CA HIS A 81 5.88 -14.87 -6.75
C HIS A 81 5.93 -13.38 -7.12
N GLN A 82 5.94 -12.48 -6.13
CA GLN A 82 6.00 -11.04 -6.37
C GLN A 82 7.32 -10.61 -7.02
N VAL A 83 8.44 -11.21 -6.61
CA VAL A 83 9.76 -10.95 -7.20
C VAL A 83 9.78 -11.39 -8.66
N VAL A 84 9.29 -12.59 -8.97
CA VAL A 84 9.31 -13.15 -10.32
C VAL A 84 8.36 -12.41 -11.27
N ASN A 85 7.15 -12.06 -10.81
CA ASN A 85 6.09 -11.61 -11.71
C ASN A 85 5.79 -10.11 -11.65
N ASN A 86 6.13 -9.45 -10.54
CA ASN A 86 5.65 -8.08 -10.26
C ASN A 86 6.78 -7.09 -9.98
N GLY A 87 8.05 -7.47 -10.17
CA GLY A 87 9.19 -6.56 -10.07
C GLY A 87 9.56 -6.15 -8.64
N TRP A 88 9.18 -6.95 -7.64
CA TRP A 88 9.60 -6.72 -6.26
C TRP A 88 11.06 -7.14 -6.04
N SER A 89 11.71 -6.61 -5.00
CA SER A 89 13.04 -7.05 -4.57
C SER A 89 13.05 -7.44 -3.09
N VAL A 90 13.99 -8.32 -2.71
CA VAL A 90 14.22 -8.69 -1.32
C VAL A 90 15.71 -8.47 -1.01
N GLU A 91 15.99 -7.58 -0.08
CA GLU A 91 17.33 -7.18 0.33
C GLU A 91 17.59 -7.58 1.78
N LYS A 92 18.83 -7.93 2.11
CA LYS A 92 19.25 -8.16 3.50
C LYS A 92 19.61 -6.82 4.13
N ALA A 93 18.94 -6.50 5.24
CA ALA A 93 19.29 -5.34 6.05
C ALA A 93 20.66 -5.56 6.73
N PRO A 94 21.44 -4.49 6.97
CA PRO A 94 22.73 -4.57 7.67
C PRO A 94 22.66 -5.23 9.06
N GLY A 95 21.49 -5.26 9.70
CA GLY A 95 21.24 -5.90 11.00
C GLY A 95 20.62 -7.30 10.94
N GLY A 96 20.65 -7.99 9.80
CA GLY A 96 20.14 -9.37 9.65
C GLY A 96 18.64 -9.50 9.35
N GLY A 97 17.89 -8.39 9.31
CA GLY A 97 16.51 -8.35 8.83
C GLY A 97 16.37 -8.43 7.31
N GLN A 98 15.14 -8.52 6.80
CA GLN A 98 14.83 -8.43 5.37
C GLN A 98 14.07 -7.13 5.06
N ILE A 99 14.49 -6.43 4.01
CA ILE A 99 13.79 -5.28 3.43
C ILE A 99 13.18 -5.72 2.11
N ILE A 100 11.91 -5.40 1.92
CA ILE A 100 11.18 -5.63 0.69
C ILE A 100 11.19 -4.34 -0.13
N GLY A 101 11.60 -4.40 -1.38
CA GLY A 101 11.47 -3.31 -2.34
C GLY A 101 10.22 -3.48 -3.19
N LEU A 102 9.38 -2.45 -3.20
CA LEU A 102 8.19 -2.37 -4.04
C LEU A 102 8.54 -1.68 -5.38
N PRO A 103 7.84 -2.00 -6.47
CA PRO A 103 8.03 -1.34 -7.76
C PRO A 103 7.83 0.17 -7.64
N ALA A 104 8.73 0.93 -8.27
CA ALA A 104 8.64 2.38 -8.31
C ALA A 104 7.41 2.83 -9.12
N ASN A 105 6.69 3.80 -8.58
CA ASN A 105 5.54 4.46 -9.20
C ASN A 105 5.52 5.95 -8.83
N GLU A 106 4.59 6.71 -9.40
CA GLU A 106 4.49 8.16 -9.19
C GLU A 106 4.20 8.58 -7.74
N HIS A 107 3.70 7.66 -6.91
CA HIS A 107 3.38 7.92 -5.51
C HIS A 107 4.57 7.62 -4.59
N ASN A 108 5.27 6.51 -4.83
CA ASN A 108 6.35 6.04 -3.96
C ASN A 108 7.77 6.40 -4.42
N TYR A 109 7.94 7.00 -5.61
CA TYR A 109 9.24 7.43 -6.12
C TYR A 109 9.22 8.88 -6.62
N PRO A 110 9.94 9.81 -5.95
CA PRO A 110 9.85 11.24 -6.23
C PRO A 110 10.12 11.65 -7.68
N GLU A 111 11.07 10.99 -8.36
CA GLU A 111 11.47 11.35 -9.72
C GLU A 111 10.41 10.96 -10.78
N LEU A 112 9.48 10.06 -10.44
CA LEU A 112 8.38 9.65 -11.32
C LEU A 112 7.12 10.50 -11.14
N LYS A 113 7.12 11.45 -10.19
CA LYS A 113 6.00 12.40 -10.06
C LYS A 113 5.88 13.23 -11.32
N LYS A 114 4.81 12.98 -12.08
CA LYS A 114 4.41 13.88 -13.16
C LYS A 114 3.86 15.15 -12.51
N ASN A 115 4.62 16.25 -12.59
CA ASN A 115 4.03 17.56 -12.39
C ASN A 115 3.05 17.80 -13.55
N ILE A 116 1.76 17.51 -13.36
CA ILE A 116 0.68 17.86 -14.30
C ILE A 116 0.35 19.35 -14.16
N ALA A 117 1.39 20.18 -14.14
CA ALA A 117 1.27 21.56 -14.55
C ALA A 117 2.01 21.60 -15.88
N ASP A 118 1.27 21.66 -16.98
CA ASP A 118 1.79 22.20 -18.24
C ASP A 118 2.11 23.68 -18.00
N SER A 119 3.13 23.96 -17.20
CA SER A 119 3.56 25.32 -16.93
C SER A 119 4.28 25.78 -18.18
N ILE A 120 3.61 26.58 -18.98
CA ILE A 120 4.26 27.30 -20.06
C ILE A 120 5.18 28.33 -19.38
N PRO A 121 6.51 28.27 -19.56
CA PRO A 121 7.42 29.24 -18.99
C PRO A 121 7.03 30.67 -19.42
N LEU A 122 7.18 31.65 -18.53
CA LEU A 122 6.87 33.04 -18.85
C LEU A 122 7.61 33.52 -20.11
N GLU A 123 8.81 33.00 -20.36
CA GLU A 123 9.62 33.26 -21.56
C GLU A 123 8.94 32.82 -22.87
N HIS A 124 8.09 31.79 -22.82
CA HIS A 124 7.31 31.33 -23.98
C HIS A 124 6.06 32.20 -24.15
N VAL A 125 5.47 32.67 -23.05
CA VAL A 125 4.31 33.57 -23.05
C VAL A 125 4.71 34.99 -23.48
N SER A 126 5.84 35.51 -23.01
CA SER A 126 6.29 36.87 -23.30
C SER A 126 6.57 37.12 -24.78
N LYS A 127 7.01 36.09 -25.51
CA LYS A 127 7.19 36.13 -26.97
C LYS A 127 5.88 36.34 -27.74
N LEU A 128 4.73 36.06 -27.12
CA LEU A 128 3.40 36.29 -27.70
C LEU A 128 2.89 37.72 -27.42
N PHE A 129 3.51 38.45 -26.48
CA PHE A 129 3.13 39.81 -26.10
C PHE A 129 4.22 40.82 -26.48
N PRO A 130 4.15 41.45 -27.66
CA PRO A 130 5.19 42.35 -28.19
C PRO A 130 5.39 43.67 -27.41
N VAL A 131 4.79 43.85 -26.23
CA VAL A 131 4.77 45.12 -25.48
C VAL A 131 5.53 45.03 -24.14
N LEU A 132 6.25 43.93 -23.87
CA LEU A 132 7.01 43.74 -22.62
C LEU A 132 8.53 43.56 -22.80
N THR A 133 9.06 43.91 -23.97
CA THR A 133 10.49 44.17 -24.21
C THR A 133 10.71 45.66 -24.43
#